data_AF-A0A368Z4P5-F1
#
_entry.id   AF-A0A368Z4P5-F1
#
_cell.length_a   1.000
_cell.length_b   1.000
_cell.length_c   1.000
_cell.angle_alpha   90.00
_cell.angle_beta   90.00
_cell.angle_gamma   90.00
#
_symmetry.space_group_name_H-M   'P 1'
#
loop_
_entity.id
_entity.type
_entity.pdbx_description
1 polymer ?
#
loop_
_entity_poly.entity_id
_entity_poly.type
_entity_poly.pdbx_seq_one_letter_code
_entity_poly.pdbx_strand_id
1 'polypeptide(L)'
;MNEPYDPNKSVFVDDWTDSKAIERYKFHAKEIYDSNRYMERASMQAYLDYAKWILVSLLTVHGGAIYAISTLRDKITDPFSGQLLMYAAIANVAGISLTLLTGGIGWLNFQASEGIYAARANPSTIYRNDQFSPPQIGSATTFMLFTYFAAAITAASSLVAFVVSATFVFIALDHTALCRPTEILCMIDGFMKELWGTINLQY
;
A
#
# COMPACT_ATOMS: atom_id res chain seq x y z
N MET A 1 -7.64 50.25 -33.99
CA MET A 1 -8.95 50.57 -33.38
C MET A 1 -9.17 49.55 -32.28
N ASN A 2 -9.45 49.98 -31.06
CA ASN A 2 -9.77 49.06 -29.96
C ASN A 2 -11.22 48.59 -30.18
N GLU A 3 -11.47 47.28 -30.04
CA GLU A 3 -12.82 46.72 -30.06
C GLU A 3 -13.64 47.39 -28.93
N PRO A 4 -14.91 47.79 -29.17
CA PRO A 4 -15.75 48.36 -28.11
C PRO A 4 -15.86 47.37 -26.95
N TYR A 5 -15.73 47.88 -25.73
CA TYR A 5 -15.79 47.09 -24.50
C TYR A 5 -17.15 46.40 -24.39
N ASP A 6 -17.13 45.07 -24.35
CA ASP A 6 -18.31 44.22 -24.11
C ASP A 6 -18.31 43.79 -22.63
N PRO A 7 -19.25 44.30 -21.80
CA PRO A 7 -19.32 43.95 -20.38
C PRO A 7 -19.46 42.44 -20.13
N ASN A 8 -20.06 41.70 -21.07
CA ASN A 8 -20.24 40.25 -20.95
C ASN A 8 -18.96 39.45 -21.21
N LYS A 9 -17.88 40.12 -21.63
CA LYS A 9 -16.52 39.55 -21.70
C LYS A 9 -15.66 39.95 -20.49
N SER A 10 -16.21 40.66 -19.48
CA SER A 10 -15.45 40.98 -18.28
C SER A 10 -15.02 39.72 -17.54
N VAL A 11 -13.84 39.79 -16.90
CA VAL A 11 -13.35 38.75 -16.00
C VAL A 11 -14.25 38.61 -14.77
N PHE A 12 -14.78 39.74 -14.29
CA PHE A 12 -15.69 39.77 -13.15
C PHE A 12 -17.12 39.56 -13.64
N VAL A 13 -17.77 38.55 -13.07
CA VAL A 13 -19.13 38.16 -13.44
C VAL A 13 -20.14 39.24 -13.07
N ASP A 14 -19.85 40.03 -12.05
CA ASP A 14 -20.71 41.13 -11.60
C ASP A 14 -20.77 42.31 -12.59
N ASP A 15 -19.81 42.41 -13.52
CA ASP A 15 -19.82 43.43 -14.58
C ASP A 15 -20.71 43.04 -15.77
N TRP A 16 -21.21 41.80 -15.82
CA TRP A 16 -22.03 41.33 -16.93
C TRP A 16 -23.41 42.00 -16.92
N THR A 17 -24.01 42.11 -18.10
CA THR A 17 -25.31 42.77 -18.26
C THR A 17 -26.49 41.79 -18.29
N ASP A 18 -26.26 40.54 -18.69
CA ASP A 18 -27.30 39.49 -18.68
C ASP A 18 -27.43 38.85 -17.28
N SER A 19 -28.49 39.23 -16.56
CA SER A 19 -28.79 38.68 -15.23
C SER A 19 -28.96 37.16 -15.22
N LYS A 20 -29.50 36.57 -16.29
CA LYS A 20 -29.68 35.11 -16.40
C LYS A 20 -28.35 34.41 -16.61
N ALA A 21 -27.41 35.02 -17.35
CA ALA A 21 -26.06 34.48 -17.50
C ALA A 21 -25.30 34.48 -16.18
N ILE A 22 -25.41 35.58 -15.42
CA ILE A 22 -24.83 35.70 -14.07
C ILE A 22 -25.35 34.60 -13.16
N GLU A 23 -26.67 34.38 -13.13
CA GLU A 23 -27.29 33.37 -12.26
C GLU A 23 -26.82 31.95 -12.61
N ARG A 24 -26.84 31.59 -13.91
CA ARG A 24 -26.36 30.27 -14.37
C ARG A 24 -24.89 30.06 -14.04
N TYR A 25 -24.06 31.08 -14.24
CA TYR A 25 -22.64 31.02 -13.92
C TYR A 25 -22.42 30.80 -12.42
N LYS A 26 -23.03 31.63 -11.57
CA LYS A 26 -22.85 31.55 -10.10
C LYS A 26 -23.36 30.22 -9.55
N PHE A 27 -24.48 29.72 -10.08
CA PHE A 27 -24.99 28.40 -9.73
C PHE A 27 -23.98 27.29 -10.07
N HIS A 28 -23.47 27.28 -11.31
CA HIS A 28 -22.51 26.28 -11.77
C HIS A 28 -21.15 26.36 -11.04
N ALA A 29 -20.63 27.57 -10.84
CA ALA A 29 -19.38 27.80 -10.11
C ALA A 29 -19.49 27.33 -8.66
N LYS A 30 -20.62 27.59 -8.01
CA LYS A 30 -20.90 27.10 -6.66
C LYS A 30 -20.95 25.57 -6.61
N GLU A 31 -21.63 24.93 -7.57
CA GLU A 31 -21.70 23.47 -7.64
C GLU A 31 -20.31 22.84 -7.80
N ILE A 32 -19.47 23.39 -8.66
CA ILE A 32 -18.09 22.92 -8.84
C ILE A 32 -17.25 23.15 -7.58
N TYR A 33 -17.37 24.31 -6.94
CA TYR A 33 -16.69 24.61 -5.69
C TYR A 33 -17.09 23.61 -4.58
N ASP A 34 -18.39 23.44 -4.37
CA ASP A 34 -18.94 22.54 -3.35
C ASP A 34 -18.56 21.08 -3.63
N SER A 35 -18.57 20.65 -4.91
CA SER A 35 -18.11 19.34 -5.33
C SER A 35 -16.62 19.11 -5.04
N ASN A 36 -15.75 20.08 -5.37
CA ASN A 36 -14.31 19.96 -5.09
C ASN A 36 -14.03 19.88 -3.58
N ARG A 37 -14.73 20.70 -2.77
CA ARG A 37 -14.65 20.65 -1.30
C ARG A 37 -15.14 19.32 -0.73
N TYR A 38 -16.19 18.76 -1.31
CA TYR A 38 -16.68 17.44 -0.95
C TYR A 38 -15.64 16.36 -1.26
N MET A 39 -15.05 16.36 -2.47
CA MET A 39 -14.03 15.39 -2.88
C MET A 39 -12.76 15.48 -2.04
N GLU A 40 -12.33 16.69 -1.67
CA GLU A 40 -11.23 16.92 -0.72
C GLU A 40 -11.48 16.15 0.59
N ARG A 41 -12.62 16.38 1.25
CA ARG A 41 -12.97 15.73 2.52
C ARG A 41 -13.17 14.22 2.38
N ALA A 42 -13.84 13.80 1.32
CA ALA A 42 -14.12 12.39 1.06
C ALA A 42 -12.82 11.61 0.81
N SER A 43 -11.89 12.17 0.04
CA SER A 43 -10.59 11.55 -0.21
C SER A 43 -9.74 11.43 1.06
N MET A 44 -9.80 12.43 1.95
CA MET A 44 -9.11 12.39 3.25
C MET A 44 -9.62 11.25 4.13
N GLN A 45 -10.94 11.11 4.26
CA GLN A 45 -11.53 10.05 5.07
C GLN A 45 -11.21 8.66 4.49
N ALA A 46 -11.40 8.50 3.17
CA ALA A 46 -11.14 7.23 2.49
C ALA A 46 -9.67 6.79 2.62
N TYR A 47 -8.73 7.74 2.53
CA TYR A 47 -7.31 7.47 2.69
C TYR A 47 -6.96 7.01 4.11
N LEU A 48 -7.45 7.72 5.14
CA LEU A 48 -7.18 7.37 6.54
C LEU A 48 -7.69 5.98 6.87
N ASP A 49 -8.91 5.65 6.43
CA ASP A 49 -9.51 4.34 6.67
C ASP A 49 -8.73 3.23 5.94
N TYR A 50 -8.41 3.42 4.66
CA TYR A 50 -7.66 2.44 3.88
C TYR A 50 -6.23 2.22 4.38
N ALA A 51 -5.49 3.32 4.65
CA ALA A 51 -4.11 3.26 5.13
C ALA A 51 -4.01 2.57 6.49
N LYS A 52 -4.97 2.80 7.39
CA LYS A 52 -5.06 2.11 8.68
C LYS A 52 -5.12 0.59 8.49
N TRP A 53 -6.02 0.10 7.65
CA TRP A 53 -6.18 -1.34 7.44
C TRP A 53 -4.98 -1.99 6.75
N ILE A 54 -4.35 -1.29 5.80
CA ILE A 54 -3.13 -1.79 5.15
C ILE A 54 -1.97 -1.87 6.12
N LEU A 55 -1.70 -0.81 6.87
CA LEU A 55 -0.59 -0.80 7.82
C LEU A 55 -0.79 -1.85 8.91
N VAL A 56 -2.00 -1.95 9.47
CA VAL A 56 -2.31 -2.96 10.49
C VAL A 56 -2.13 -4.37 9.93
N SER A 57 -2.65 -4.67 8.74
CA SER A 57 -2.54 -6.02 8.16
C SER A 57 -1.09 -6.40 7.85
N LEU A 58 -0.33 -5.53 7.20
CA LEU A 58 1.07 -5.80 6.86
C LEU A 58 1.97 -5.91 8.10
N LEU A 59 1.82 -5.01 9.08
CA LEU A 59 2.56 -5.09 10.34
C LEU A 59 2.20 -6.35 11.13
N THR A 60 0.92 -6.74 11.13
CA THR A 60 0.47 -7.96 11.82
C THR A 60 1.07 -9.21 11.18
N VAL A 61 1.09 -9.29 9.85
CA VAL A 61 1.66 -10.45 9.13
C VAL A 61 3.15 -10.59 9.42
N HIS A 62 3.94 -9.51 9.26
CA HIS A 62 5.38 -9.57 9.51
C HIS A 62 5.71 -9.73 11.00
N GLY A 63 5.00 -9.03 11.89
CA GLY A 63 5.19 -9.17 13.33
C GLY A 63 4.83 -10.56 13.85
N GLY A 64 3.72 -11.12 13.36
CA GLY A 64 3.31 -12.50 13.67
C GLY A 64 4.30 -13.53 13.14
N ALA A 65 4.85 -13.33 11.93
CA ALA A 65 5.89 -14.19 11.37
C ALA A 65 7.18 -14.15 12.20
N ILE A 66 7.63 -12.97 12.63
CA ILE A 66 8.81 -12.84 13.52
C ILE A 66 8.56 -13.58 14.84
N TYR A 67 7.39 -13.38 15.45
CA TYR A 67 7.02 -14.09 16.68
C TYR A 67 7.08 -15.62 16.49
N ALA A 68 6.47 -16.14 15.42
CA ALA A 68 6.51 -17.57 15.11
C ALA A 68 7.94 -18.09 14.88
N ILE A 69 8.77 -17.37 14.11
CA ILE A 69 10.18 -17.71 13.87
C ILE A 69 10.96 -17.76 15.18
N SER A 70 10.75 -16.81 16.10
CA SER A 70 11.39 -16.83 17.42
C SER A 70 11.04 -18.10 18.20
N THR A 71 9.77 -18.53 18.20
CA THR A 71 9.37 -19.78 18.88
C THR A 71 9.93 -21.05 18.23
N LEU A 72 10.17 -21.03 16.92
CA LEU A 72 10.81 -22.15 16.21
C LEU A 72 12.31 -22.23 16.50
N ARG A 73 12.98 -21.07 16.58
CA ARG A 73 14.42 -20.98 16.83
C ARG A 73 14.85 -21.70 18.11
N ASP A 74 14.06 -21.60 19.17
CA ASP A 74 14.36 -22.24 20.47
C ASP A 74 14.34 -23.78 20.40
N LYS A 75 13.74 -24.35 19.35
CA LYS A 75 13.62 -25.81 19.15
C LYS A 75 14.65 -26.37 18.17
N ILE A 76 15.38 -25.52 17.46
CA ILE A 76 16.38 -25.94 16.47
C ILE A 76 17.76 -25.95 17.11
N THR A 77 18.41 -27.12 17.10
CA THR A 77 19.79 -27.30 17.58
C THR A 77 20.82 -27.22 16.45
N ASP A 78 20.39 -27.45 15.20
CA ASP A 78 21.25 -27.39 14.02
C ASP A 78 21.63 -25.94 13.66
N PRO A 79 22.94 -25.60 13.62
CA PRO A 79 23.40 -24.25 13.33
C PRO A 79 22.95 -23.72 11.96
N PHE A 80 22.89 -24.58 10.94
CA PHE A 80 22.50 -24.17 9.58
C PHE A 80 21.03 -23.74 9.53
N SER A 81 20.14 -24.56 10.08
CA SER A 81 18.71 -24.25 10.18
C SER A 81 18.46 -23.01 11.05
N GLY A 82 19.24 -22.82 12.12
CA GLY A 82 19.21 -21.60 12.93
C GLY A 82 19.59 -20.33 12.15
N GLN A 83 20.58 -20.43 11.25
CA GLN A 83 20.98 -19.32 10.38
C GLN A 83 19.89 -18.98 9.35
N LEU A 84 19.22 -19.98 8.77
CA LEU A 84 18.10 -19.76 7.86
C LEU A 84 16.92 -19.06 8.55
N LEU A 85 16.58 -19.45 9.79
CA LEU A 85 15.57 -18.75 10.58
C LEU A 85 15.95 -17.30 10.88
N MET A 86 17.25 -17.02 11.10
CA MET A 86 17.73 -15.64 11.24
C MET A 86 17.52 -14.83 9.96
N TYR A 87 17.82 -15.39 8.78
CA TYR A 87 17.55 -14.73 7.50
C TYR A 87 16.04 -14.51 7.27
N ALA A 88 15.21 -15.47 7.67
CA ALA A 88 13.75 -15.31 7.65
C ALA A 88 13.27 -14.14 8.53
N ALA A 89 13.85 -13.97 9.72
CA ALA A 89 13.55 -12.84 10.60
C ALA A 89 14.01 -11.50 9.99
N ILE A 90 15.22 -11.44 9.44
CA ILE A 90 15.76 -10.25 8.75
C ILE A 90 14.84 -9.84 7.60
N ALA A 91 14.37 -10.80 6.79
CA ALA A 91 13.43 -10.53 5.70
C ALA A 91 12.12 -9.90 6.22
N ASN A 92 11.54 -10.36 7.33
CA ASN A 92 10.35 -9.73 7.90
C ASN A 92 10.62 -8.32 8.47
N VAL A 93 11.79 -8.07 9.05
CA VAL A 93 12.17 -6.72 9.51
C VAL A 93 12.29 -5.76 8.31
N ALA A 94 12.86 -6.23 7.20
CA ALA A 94 12.88 -5.48 5.94
C ALA A 94 11.45 -5.22 5.43
N GLY A 95 10.56 -6.22 5.50
CA GLY A 95 9.14 -6.08 5.19
C GLY A 95 8.42 -5.02 6.03
N ILE A 96 8.62 -5.01 7.35
CA ILE A 96 8.09 -3.95 8.25
C ILE A 96 8.59 -2.57 7.80
N SER A 97 9.88 -2.46 7.48
CA SER A 97 10.47 -1.20 7.03
C SER A 97 9.86 -0.70 5.72
N LEU A 98 9.64 -1.62 4.76
CA LEU A 98 8.96 -1.34 3.49
C LEU A 98 7.48 -0.98 3.68
N THR A 99 6.80 -1.61 4.65
CA THR A 99 5.42 -1.28 5.03
C THR A 99 5.32 0.14 5.58
N LEU A 100 6.24 0.54 6.48
CA LEU A 100 6.28 1.91 6.99
C LEU A 100 6.59 2.92 5.88
N LEU A 101 7.52 2.59 4.98
CA LEU A 101 7.84 3.41 3.81
C LEU A 101 6.63 3.57 2.87
N THR A 102 5.87 2.50 2.66
CA THR A 102 4.60 2.52 1.91
C THR A 102 3.63 3.53 2.52
N GLY A 103 3.42 3.48 3.84
CA GLY A 103 2.56 4.43 4.55
C GLY A 103 3.05 5.88 4.44
N GLY A 104 4.36 6.10 4.57
CA GLY A 104 4.98 7.43 4.43
C GLY A 104 4.82 8.01 3.01
N ILE A 105 5.05 7.20 1.97
CA ILE A 105 4.86 7.62 0.58
C ILE A 105 3.38 7.87 0.27
N GLY A 106 2.48 7.00 0.77
CA GLY A 106 1.04 7.20 0.67
C GLY A 106 0.61 8.53 1.30
N TRP A 107 1.21 8.92 2.42
CA TRP A 107 0.90 10.19 3.07
C TRP A 107 1.35 11.38 2.21
N LEU A 108 2.53 11.31 1.58
CA LEU A 108 2.99 12.34 0.63
C LEU A 108 2.08 12.44 -0.59
N ASN A 109 1.60 11.30 -1.11
CA ASN A 109 0.62 11.26 -2.20
C ASN A 109 -0.66 12.01 -1.80
N PHE A 110 -1.15 11.77 -0.60
CA PHE A 110 -2.34 12.42 -0.06
C PHE A 110 -2.14 13.94 0.09
N GLN A 111 -1.02 14.39 0.66
CA GLN A 111 -0.68 15.81 0.79
C GLN A 111 -0.68 16.52 -0.58
N ALA A 112 -0.14 15.86 -1.61
CA ALA A 112 -0.18 16.39 -2.97
C ALA A 112 -1.62 16.52 -3.48
N SER A 113 -2.46 15.48 -3.29
CA SER A 113 -3.86 15.49 -3.71
C SER A 113 -4.68 16.57 -2.99
N GLU A 114 -4.47 16.75 -1.69
CA GLU A 114 -5.12 17.80 -0.89
C GLU A 114 -4.81 19.19 -1.47
N GLY A 115 -3.53 19.47 -1.77
CA GLY A 115 -3.12 20.71 -2.41
C GLY A 115 -3.78 20.95 -3.76
N ILE A 116 -3.96 19.89 -4.57
CA ILE A 116 -4.66 19.97 -5.87
C ILE A 116 -6.13 20.33 -5.68
N TYR A 117 -6.84 19.66 -4.77
CA TYR A 117 -8.26 19.94 -4.52
C TYR A 117 -8.47 21.32 -3.88
N ALA A 118 -7.60 21.72 -2.95
CA ALA A 118 -7.64 23.05 -2.35
C ALA A 118 -7.43 24.15 -3.40
N ALA A 119 -6.51 23.95 -4.35
CA ALA A 119 -6.30 24.89 -5.46
C ALA A 119 -7.50 24.95 -6.42
N ARG A 120 -8.19 23.83 -6.64
CA ARG A 120 -9.42 23.76 -7.46
C ARG A 120 -10.65 24.34 -6.73
N ALA A 121 -10.71 24.20 -5.42
CA ALA A 121 -11.74 24.79 -4.56
C ALA A 121 -11.45 26.26 -4.24
N ASN A 122 -11.06 27.05 -5.25
CA ASN A 122 -10.79 28.48 -5.09
C ASN A 122 -12.12 29.25 -5.05
N PRO A 123 -12.46 29.95 -3.95
CA PRO A 123 -13.72 30.69 -3.83
C PRO A 123 -13.84 31.82 -4.86
N SER A 124 -12.73 32.27 -5.45
CA SER A 124 -12.76 33.32 -6.48
C SER A 124 -13.40 32.91 -7.79
N THR A 125 -13.53 31.61 -8.06
CA THR A 125 -14.29 31.08 -9.21
C THR A 125 -15.75 31.51 -9.21
N ILE A 126 -16.33 31.87 -8.06
CA ILE A 126 -17.72 32.32 -7.94
C ILE A 126 -17.92 33.70 -8.58
N TYR A 127 -16.91 34.56 -8.53
CA TYR A 127 -16.99 35.95 -9.01
C TYR A 127 -16.07 36.25 -10.20
N ARG A 128 -15.18 35.32 -10.57
CA ARG A 128 -14.23 35.46 -11.68
C ARG A 128 -14.24 34.27 -12.63
N ASN A 129 -14.42 34.53 -13.93
CA ASN A 129 -14.47 33.50 -14.98
C ASN A 129 -13.09 32.94 -15.39
N ASP A 130 -12.00 33.67 -15.11
CA ASP A 130 -10.64 33.30 -15.50
C ASP A 130 -10.00 32.26 -14.57
N GLN A 131 -10.64 31.98 -13.42
CA GLN A 131 -10.10 31.12 -12.37
C GLN A 131 -10.59 29.66 -12.43
N PHE A 132 -11.48 29.31 -13.37
CA PHE A 132 -12.04 27.96 -13.48
C PHE A 132 -10.99 26.87 -13.79
N SER A 133 -9.89 27.25 -14.45
CA SER A 133 -8.77 26.38 -14.76
C SER A 133 -7.51 26.97 -14.14
N PRO A 134 -7.19 26.66 -12.86
CA PRO A 134 -5.95 27.14 -12.26
C PRO A 134 -4.76 26.73 -13.14
N PRO A 135 -3.79 27.65 -13.38
CA PRO A 135 -2.69 27.41 -14.30
C PRO A 135 -1.90 26.15 -13.91
N GLN A 136 -1.70 25.30 -14.93
CA GLN A 136 -1.01 24.00 -14.94
C GLN A 136 -0.56 23.44 -13.58
N ILE A 137 -1.41 22.59 -13.00
CA ILE A 137 -1.09 21.68 -11.88
C ILE A 137 -0.18 20.51 -12.34
N GLY A 138 0.59 20.70 -13.42
CA GLY A 138 1.31 19.61 -14.10
C GLY A 138 2.35 18.94 -13.19
N SER A 139 3.09 19.73 -12.42
CA SER A 139 4.12 19.23 -11.50
C SER A 139 3.50 18.45 -10.32
N ALA A 140 2.44 18.98 -9.70
CA ALA A 140 1.77 18.31 -8.58
C ALA A 140 1.07 17.02 -9.03
N THR A 141 0.47 17.01 -10.22
CA THR A 141 -0.14 15.78 -10.78
C THR A 141 0.92 14.72 -11.05
N THR A 142 2.08 15.11 -11.59
CA THR A 142 3.22 14.19 -11.83
C THR A 142 3.76 13.64 -10.51
N PHE A 143 3.93 14.49 -9.50
CA PHE A 143 4.39 14.07 -8.17
C PHE A 143 3.40 13.13 -7.47
N MET A 144 2.10 13.41 -7.58
CA MET A 144 1.05 12.52 -7.10
C MET A 144 1.14 11.15 -7.82
N LEU A 145 1.25 11.13 -9.16
CA LEU A 145 1.35 9.85 -9.88
C LEU A 145 2.62 9.06 -9.48
N PHE A 146 3.75 9.74 -9.33
CA PHE A 146 5.00 9.13 -8.88
C PHE A 146 4.86 8.49 -7.49
N THR A 147 4.34 9.23 -6.52
CA THR A 147 4.16 8.73 -5.14
C THR A 147 3.17 7.57 -5.09
N TYR A 148 2.12 7.58 -5.92
CA TYR A 148 1.20 6.45 -6.06
C TYR A 148 1.92 5.15 -6.47
N PHE A 149 2.70 5.20 -7.56
CA PHE A 149 3.44 4.02 -8.02
C PHE A 149 4.56 3.62 -7.04
N ALA A 150 5.25 4.58 -6.44
CA ALA A 150 6.29 4.31 -5.46
C ALA A 150 5.72 3.57 -4.23
N ALA A 151 4.54 3.97 -3.73
CA ALA A 151 3.86 3.26 -2.65
C ALA A 151 3.44 1.83 -3.05
N ALA A 152 2.95 1.65 -4.27
CA ALA A 152 2.58 0.33 -4.77
C ALA A 152 3.80 -0.62 -4.87
N ILE A 153 4.93 -0.11 -5.36
CA ILE A 153 6.18 -0.87 -5.50
C ILE A 153 6.75 -1.25 -4.13
N THR A 154 6.73 -0.33 -3.15
CA THR A 154 7.22 -0.63 -1.79
C THR A 154 6.32 -1.62 -1.07
N ALA A 155 5.00 -1.54 -1.24
CA ALA A 155 4.06 -2.53 -0.72
C ALA A 155 4.31 -3.93 -1.33
N ALA A 156 4.47 -4.00 -2.65
CA ALA A 156 4.79 -5.26 -3.34
C ALA A 156 6.14 -5.84 -2.88
N SER A 157 7.13 -4.99 -2.66
CA SER A 157 8.44 -5.40 -2.13
C SER A 157 8.33 -5.97 -0.71
N SER A 158 7.43 -5.42 0.13
CA SER A 158 7.12 -5.97 1.46
C SER A 158 6.57 -7.40 1.37
N LEU A 159 5.68 -7.65 0.40
CA LEU A 159 5.16 -8.99 0.14
C LEU A 159 6.26 -9.95 -0.31
N VAL A 160 7.16 -9.51 -1.20
CA VAL A 160 8.32 -10.34 -1.62
C VAL A 160 9.18 -10.71 -0.41
N ALA A 161 9.43 -9.77 0.50
CA ALA A 161 10.18 -10.04 1.72
C ALA A 161 9.49 -11.10 2.61
N PHE A 162 8.15 -11.10 2.70
CA PHE A 162 7.39 -12.15 3.37
C PHE A 162 7.57 -13.52 2.69
N VAL A 163 7.48 -13.59 1.36
CA VAL A 163 7.68 -14.83 0.59
C VAL A 163 9.09 -15.38 0.76
N VAL A 164 10.11 -14.53 0.68
CA VAL A 164 11.51 -14.91 0.93
C VAL A 164 11.68 -15.46 2.35
N SER A 165 11.05 -14.84 3.34
CA SER A 165 11.04 -15.34 4.71
C SER A 165 10.43 -16.74 4.80
N ALA A 166 9.26 -16.95 4.20
CA ALA A 166 8.59 -18.25 4.18
C ALA A 166 9.47 -19.34 3.55
N THR A 167 10.14 -19.04 2.43
CA THR A 167 11.07 -19.97 1.77
C THR A 167 12.19 -20.41 2.72
N PHE A 168 12.82 -19.47 3.44
CA PHE A 168 13.87 -19.83 4.40
C PHE A 168 13.34 -20.68 5.57
N VAL A 169 12.13 -20.41 6.06
CA VAL A 169 11.49 -21.23 7.09
C VAL A 169 11.28 -22.66 6.58
N PHE A 170 10.75 -22.84 5.37
CA PHE A 170 10.53 -24.17 4.81
C PHE A 170 11.82 -24.96 4.62
N ILE A 171 12.88 -24.33 4.11
CA ILE A 171 14.20 -24.98 3.95
C ILE A 171 14.76 -25.39 5.32
N ALA A 172 14.63 -24.55 6.35
CA ALA A 172 15.09 -24.88 7.70
C ALA A 172 14.33 -26.08 8.30
N LEU A 173 13.02 -26.15 8.07
CA LEU A 173 12.18 -27.25 8.53
C LEU A 173 12.45 -28.56 7.79
N ASP A 174 12.70 -28.50 6.48
CA ASP A 174 13.04 -29.68 5.68
C ASP A 174 14.42 -30.25 6.08
N HIS A 175 15.42 -29.37 6.27
CA HIS A 175 16.75 -29.77 6.71
C HIS A 175 16.73 -30.44 8.09
N THR A 176 15.93 -29.92 9.04
CA THR A 176 15.77 -30.54 10.35
C THR A 176 15.03 -31.89 10.30
N ALA A 177 14.14 -32.11 9.33
CA ALA A 177 13.49 -33.40 9.13
C ALA A 177 14.47 -34.47 8.63
N LEU A 178 15.35 -34.12 7.70
CA LEU A 178 16.35 -35.03 7.13
C LEU A 178 17.47 -35.39 8.11
N CYS A 179 17.76 -34.52 9.09
CA CYS A 179 18.83 -34.71 10.06
C CYS A 179 18.42 -35.44 11.35
N ARG A 180 17.25 -36.11 11.41
CA ARG A 180 16.88 -36.93 12.57
C ARG A 180 17.76 -38.20 12.64
N PRO A 181 18.72 -38.29 13.58
CA PRO A 181 19.71 -39.38 13.60
C PRO A 181 19.11 -40.75 13.98
N THR A 182 17.85 -40.80 14.41
CA THR A 182 17.19 -42.00 14.90
C THR A 182 16.12 -42.56 13.96
N GLU A 183 15.72 -41.83 12.91
CA GLU A 183 14.61 -42.26 12.04
C GLU A 183 15.05 -43.05 10.81
N ILE A 184 16.26 -42.90 10.28
CA ILE A 184 16.71 -43.80 9.18
C ILE A 184 16.84 -45.23 9.72
N LEU A 185 17.34 -45.41 10.94
CA LEU A 185 17.40 -46.72 11.58
C LEU A 185 16.00 -47.20 12.02
N CYS A 186 15.11 -46.36 12.54
CA CYS A 186 13.73 -46.80 12.87
C CYS A 186 12.86 -47.08 11.63
N MET A 187 13.07 -46.39 10.51
CA MET A 187 12.35 -46.62 9.26
C MET A 187 12.84 -47.90 8.59
N ILE A 188 14.15 -48.18 8.63
CA ILE A 188 14.71 -49.47 8.19
C ILE A 188 14.29 -50.59 9.14
N ASP A 189 14.29 -50.39 10.46
CA ASP A 189 13.91 -51.42 11.43
C ASP A 189 12.40 -51.69 11.42
N GLY A 190 11.58 -50.66 11.19
CA GLY A 190 10.14 -50.79 10.96
C GLY A 190 9.82 -51.52 9.66
N PHE A 191 10.46 -51.13 8.55
CA PHE A 191 10.32 -51.78 7.25
C PHE A 191 10.81 -53.24 7.30
N MET A 192 11.95 -53.51 7.95
CA MET A 192 12.48 -54.87 8.11
C MET A 192 11.59 -55.73 9.02
N LYS A 193 11.02 -55.19 10.10
CA LYS A 193 10.06 -55.93 10.94
C LYS A 193 8.77 -56.27 10.18
N GLU A 194 8.30 -55.37 9.33
CA GLU A 194 7.11 -55.62 8.50
C GLU A 194 7.39 -56.68 7.41
N LEU A 195 8.57 -56.62 6.78
CA LEU A 195 9.02 -57.59 5.78
C LEU A 195 9.29 -58.99 6.38
N TRP A 196 9.87 -59.07 7.58
CA TRP A 196 10.10 -60.34 8.26
C TRP A 196 8.83 -60.91 8.91
N GLY A 197 7.91 -60.06 9.35
CA GLY A 197 6.60 -60.47 9.87
C GLY A 197 5.71 -61.11 8.79
N THR A 198 5.83 -60.69 7.53
CA THR A 198 5.08 -61.28 6.41
C THR A 198 5.67 -62.62 5.94
N ILE A 199 6.98 -62.84 6.08
CA ILE A 199 7.64 -64.08 5.64
C ILE A 199 7.40 -65.25 6.61
N ASN A 200 7.20 -65.00 7.90
CA ASN A 200 6.99 -66.04 8.92
C ASN A 200 5.52 -66.52 9.07
N LEU A 201 4.59 -66.02 8.26
CA LEU A 201 3.18 -66.48 8.27
C LEU A 201 2.84 -67.43 7.11
N GLN A 202 3.83 -67.90 6.35
CA GLN A 202 3.63 -68.82 5.21
C GLN A 202 4.32 -70.18 5.36
N TYR A 203 4.79 -70.55 6.55
CA TYR A 203 5.28 -71.89 6.87
C TYR A 203 4.67 -72.43 8.15
#